data_AF-A0A0D8XG21-F1
#
_entry.id   AF-A0A0D8XG21-F1
#
_cell.length_a   1.000
_cell.length_b   1.000
_cell.length_c   1.000
_cell.angle_alpha   90.00
_cell.angle_beta   90.00
_cell.angle_gamma   90.00
#
_symmetry.space_group_name_H-M   'P 1'
#
loop_
_entity.id
_entity.type
_entity.pdbx_description
1 polymer ?
#
loop_
_entity_poly.entity_id
_entity_poly.type
_entity_poly.pdbx_seq_one_letter_code
_entity_poly.pdbx_strand_id
1 'polypeptide(L)'
;MEMYTTWRQMIRHWPKTTLCIVSNEFCERFSYYGMRTVLILYLLNVLKFTGNQSTIFFNSFTVLCYFTPLIGSIIADGYIGKFCYNFVMLYYADFYRYFVFYCFIVLLSNYNDIFEAAIIYTA
;
A
#
# COMPACT_ATOMS: atom_id res chain seq x y z
N MET A 1 15.67 17.97 -36.03
CA MET A 1 15.36 17.41 -34.69
C MET A 1 15.29 18.61 -33.76
N GLU A 2 14.11 19.20 -33.56
CA GLU A 2 13.98 20.40 -32.72
C GLU A 2 14.22 20.00 -31.25
N MET A 3 15.30 20.51 -30.65
CA MET A 3 15.55 20.39 -29.22
C MET A 3 14.66 21.41 -28.49
N TYR A 4 13.69 20.91 -27.73
CA TYR A 4 12.90 21.70 -26.79
C TYR A 4 13.81 22.11 -25.63
N THR A 5 14.29 23.35 -25.63
CA THR A 5 15.25 23.87 -24.64
C THR A 5 14.60 24.39 -23.36
N THR A 6 13.26 24.43 -23.29
CA THR A 6 12.52 24.98 -22.14
C THR A 6 11.44 24.04 -21.62
N TRP A 7 11.41 23.85 -20.30
CA TRP A 7 10.45 23.00 -19.57
C TRP A 7 8.98 23.31 -19.88
N ARG A 8 8.64 24.59 -20.09
CA ARG A 8 7.27 25.01 -20.46
C ARG A 8 6.83 24.47 -21.82
N GLN A 9 7.75 24.35 -22.78
CA GLN A 9 7.44 23.83 -24.12
C GLN A 9 7.29 22.31 -24.09
N MET A 10 8.09 21.63 -23.28
CA MET A 10 7.93 20.20 -23.03
C MET A 10 6.54 19.88 -22.47
N ILE A 11 6.14 20.50 -21.35
CA ILE A 11 4.83 20.22 -20.71
C ILE A 11 3.64 20.47 -21.66
N ARG A 12 3.74 21.47 -22.55
CA ARG A 12 2.68 21.81 -23.50
C ARG A 12 2.54 20.81 -24.65
N HIS A 13 3.62 20.13 -25.03
CA HIS A 13 3.61 19.15 -26.11
C HIS A 13 3.22 17.74 -25.64
N TRP A 14 3.31 17.45 -24.34
CA TRP A 14 3.03 16.12 -23.81
C TRP A 14 1.54 15.76 -23.89
N PRO A 15 1.21 14.51 -24.24
CA PRO A 15 -0.17 14.07 -24.30
C PRO A 15 -0.81 14.09 -22.90
N LYS A 16 -2.08 14.51 -22.83
CA LYS A 16 -2.84 14.65 -21.56
C LYS A 16 -2.85 13.36 -20.72
N THR A 17 -2.77 12.20 -21.38
CA THR A 17 -2.68 10.88 -20.75
C THR A 17 -1.49 10.73 -19.80
N THR A 18 -0.35 11.35 -20.12
CA THR A 18 0.85 11.23 -19.27
C THR A 18 0.69 11.96 -17.94
N LEU A 19 -0.02 13.10 -17.92
CA LEU A 19 -0.33 13.80 -16.67
C LEU A 19 -1.28 12.99 -15.78
N CYS A 20 -2.23 12.25 -16.37
CA CYS A 20 -3.10 11.34 -15.62
C CYS A 20 -2.31 10.20 -14.98
N ILE A 21 -1.37 9.59 -15.71
CA ILE A 21 -0.54 8.50 -15.19
C ILE A 21 0.36 8.99 -14.04
N VAL A 22 1.03 10.14 -14.20
CA VAL A 22 1.89 10.71 -13.16
C VAL A 22 1.10 11.04 -11.90
N SER A 23 -0.09 11.61 -12.04
CA SER A 23 -0.96 11.92 -10.89
C SER A 23 -1.41 10.65 -10.17
N ASN A 24 -1.71 9.59 -10.91
CA ASN A 24 -2.08 8.30 -10.34
C ASN A 24 -0.92 7.66 -9.56
N GLU A 25 0.28 7.61 -10.15
CA GLU A 25 1.49 7.11 -9.48
C GLU A 25 1.81 7.93 -8.21
N PHE A 26 1.62 9.25 -8.25
CA PHE A 26 1.82 10.11 -7.09
C PHE A 26 0.83 9.78 -5.95
N CYS A 27 -0.45 9.59 -6.29
CA CYS A 27 -1.48 9.22 -5.32
C CYS A 27 -1.18 7.87 -4.65
N GLU A 28 -0.76 6.88 -5.44
CA GLU A 28 -0.43 5.55 -4.95
C GLU A 28 0.75 5.59 -3.96
N ARG A 29 1.82 6.32 -4.30
CA ARG A 29 2.98 6.48 -3.41
C ARG A 29 2.62 7.23 -2.13
N PHE A 30 1.81 8.28 -2.22
CA PHE A 30 1.33 9.01 -1.05
C PHE A 30 0.55 8.09 -0.09
N SER A 31 -0.38 7.29 -0.62
CA SER A 31 -1.12 6.29 0.15
C SER A 31 -0.21 5.24 0.78
N TYR A 32 0.76 4.71 0.03
CA TYR A 32 1.70 3.70 0.52
C TYR A 32 2.51 4.18 1.73
N TYR A 33 3.12 5.36 1.62
CA TYR A 33 3.91 5.92 2.73
C TYR A 33 3.03 6.33 3.92
N GLY A 34 1.80 6.81 3.66
CA GLY A 34 0.83 7.12 4.71
C GLY A 34 0.44 5.88 5.52
N MET A 35 0.06 4.79 4.84
CA MET A 35 -0.30 3.52 5.48
C MET A 35 0.84 2.93 6.30
N ARG A 36 2.07 2.97 5.76
CA ARG A 36 3.29 2.54 6.47
C ARG A 36 3.49 3.30 7.78
N THR A 37 3.26 4.61 7.76
CA THR A 37 3.45 5.49 8.92
C THR A 37 2.37 5.28 9.97
N VAL A 38 1.11 5.14 9.54
CA VAL A 38 0.00 4.86 10.46
C VAL A 38 0.17 3.49 11.14
N LEU A 39 0.65 2.47 10.41
CA LEU A 39 0.90 1.14 10.97
C LEU A 39 1.87 1.18 12.15
N ILE A 40 3.03 1.81 11.97
CA ILE A 40 4.07 1.82 13.00
C ILE A 40 3.64 2.65 14.20
N LEU A 41 2.92 3.76 13.97
CA LEU A 41 2.35 4.57 15.05
C LEU A 41 1.30 3.78 15.86
N TYR A 42 0.49 2.95 15.20
CA TYR A 42 -0.51 2.11 15.87
C TYR A 42 0.15 1.04 16.75
N LEU A 43 1.16 0.35 16.22
CA LEU A 43 1.91 -0.68 16.96
C LEU A 43 2.60 -0.12 18.21
N LEU A 44 3.18 1.08 18.11
CA LEU A 44 3.92 1.70 19.21
C LEU A 44 3.01 2.38 20.24
N ASN A 45 1.99 3.14 19.81
CA ASN A 45 1.19 3.94 20.73
C ASN A 45 -0.05 3.22 21.28
N VAL A 46 -0.73 2.40 20.46
CA VAL A 46 -1.98 1.74 20.86
C VAL A 46 -1.71 0.37 21.46
N LEU A 47 -0.96 -0.48 20.75
CA LEU A 47 -0.64 -1.83 21.23
C LEU A 47 0.53 -1.87 22.23
N LYS A 48 1.28 -0.77 22.36
CA LYS A 48 2.44 -0.65 23.27
C LYS A 48 3.45 -1.79 23.12
N PHE A 49 3.63 -2.31 21.89
CA PHE A 49 4.59 -3.37 21.66
C PHE A 49 6.03 -2.89 21.80
N THR A 50 6.89 -3.76 22.34
CA THR A 50 8.34 -3.54 22.39
C THR A 50 8.90 -3.36 20.97
N GLY A 51 9.93 -2.52 20.79
CA GLY A 51 10.46 -2.17 19.46
C GLY A 51 10.80 -3.37 18.56
N ASN A 52 11.28 -4.48 19.14
CA ASN A 52 11.52 -5.72 18.40
C ASN A 52 10.25 -6.35 17.83
N GLN A 53 9.17 -6.44 18.61
CA GLN A 53 7.90 -7.03 18.17
C GLN A 53 7.26 -6.17 17.07
N SER A 54 7.23 -4.86 17.26
CA SER A 54 6.73 -3.90 16.26
C SER A 54 7.47 -4.02 14.91
N THR A 55 8.79 -4.26 14.95
CA THR A 55 9.60 -4.43 13.73
C THR A 55 9.28 -5.74 13.01
N ILE A 56 9.04 -6.83 13.73
CA ILE A 56 8.65 -8.12 13.14
C ILE A 56 7.30 -7.98 12.43
N PHE A 57 6.28 -7.44 13.09
CA PHE A 57 4.96 -7.22 12.49
C PHE A 57 5.03 -6.27 11.29
N PHE A 58 5.83 -5.20 11.40
CA PHE A 58 6.06 -4.26 10.32
C PHE A 58 6.67 -4.92 9.07
N ASN A 59 7.69 -5.75 9.26
CA ASN A 59 8.33 -6.49 8.16
C ASN A 59 7.39 -7.53 7.55
N SER A 60 6.64 -8.28 8.37
CA SER A 60 5.64 -9.24 7.88
C SER A 60 4.57 -8.57 7.03
N PHE A 61 4.04 -7.42 7.47
CA PHE A 61 3.11 -6.63 6.68
C PHE A 61 3.73 -6.15 5.36
N THR A 62 4.98 -5.70 5.39
CA THR A 62 5.70 -5.23 4.21
C THR A 62 5.88 -6.33 3.17
N VAL A 63 6.22 -7.55 3.57
CA VAL A 63 6.34 -8.72 2.68
C VAL A 63 5.00 -9.06 2.03
N LEU A 64 3.90 -9.05 2.79
CA LEU A 64 2.55 -9.27 2.25
C LEU A 64 2.18 -8.23 1.20
N CYS A 65 2.46 -6.94 1.46
CA CYS A 65 2.21 -5.86 0.51
C CYS A 65 3.00 -6.03 -0.79
N TYR A 66 4.23 -6.54 -0.74
CA TYR A 66 5.02 -6.82 -1.94
C TYR A 66 4.57 -8.08 -2.69
N PHE A 67 3.89 -9.01 -2.02
CA PHE A 67 3.34 -10.21 -2.64
C PHE A 67 2.04 -9.93 -3.42
N THR A 68 1.21 -9.00 -2.96
CA THR A 68 -0.03 -8.59 -3.62
C THR A 68 0.14 -8.20 -5.10
N PRO A 69 1.06 -7.29 -5.49
CA PRO A 69 1.22 -6.92 -6.89
C PRO A 69 1.73 -8.08 -7.76
N LEU A 70 2.47 -9.03 -7.19
CA LEU A 70 2.93 -10.23 -7.91
C LEU A 70 1.75 -11.13 -8.32
N ILE A 71 0.78 -11.33 -7.42
CA ILE A 71 -0.45 -12.06 -7.76
C ILE A 71 -1.29 -11.25 -8.75
N GLY A 72 -1.42 -9.94 -8.52
CA GLY A 72 -2.17 -9.04 -9.38
C GLY A 72 -1.65 -9.05 -10.82
N SER A 73 -0.32 -9.04 -11.02
CA SER A 73 0.28 -9.01 -12.37
C SER A 73 -0.01 -10.29 -13.15
N ILE A 74 0.07 -11.45 -12.50
CA ILE A 74 -0.23 -12.75 -13.13
C ILE A 74 -1.69 -12.80 -13.61
N ILE A 75 -2.61 -12.26 -12.82
CA ILE A 75 -4.04 -12.19 -13.20
C ILE A 75 -4.25 -11.20 -14.35
N ALA A 76 -3.55 -10.06 -14.32
CA ALA A 76 -3.66 -9.02 -15.34
C ALA A 76 -3.19 -9.51 -16.73
N ASP A 77 -2.12 -10.30 -16.78
CA ASP A 77 -1.57 -10.84 -18.03
C ASP A 77 -2.48 -11.89 -18.69
N GLY A 78 -3.37 -12.52 -17.91
CA GLY A 78 -4.25 -13.59 -18.38
C GLY A 78 -5.58 -13.16 -19.01
N TYR A 79 -6.09 -11.96 -18.73
CA TYR A 79 -7.52 -11.67 -18.96
C TYR A 79 -7.86 -10.45 -19.84
N ILE A 80 -7.09 -9.35 -19.94
CA ILE A 80 -7.57 -8.11 -20.61
C ILE A 80 -6.44 -7.20 -21.17
N GLY A 81 -6.72 -6.53 -22.30
CA GLY A 81 -5.74 -5.76 -23.10
C GLY A 81 -5.25 -4.38 -22.59
N LYS A 82 -4.27 -3.84 -23.35
CA LYS A 82 -3.19 -2.89 -22.98
C LYS A 82 -3.49 -1.40 -22.67
N PHE A 83 -4.71 -0.92 -22.47
CA PHE A 83 -4.88 0.52 -22.15
C PHE A 83 -5.85 0.84 -21.00
N CYS A 84 -6.90 0.04 -20.81
CA CYS A 84 -7.79 0.17 -19.66
C CYS A 84 -7.24 -0.51 -18.39
N TYR A 85 -6.26 -1.42 -18.54
CA TYR A 85 -5.76 -2.25 -17.45
C TYR A 85 -4.95 -1.48 -16.40
N ASN A 86 -4.10 -0.53 -16.80
CA ASN A 86 -3.24 0.18 -15.85
C ASN A 86 -4.06 0.96 -14.80
N PHE A 87 -5.14 1.61 -15.21
CA PHE A 87 -5.98 2.36 -14.27
C PHE A 87 -6.81 1.45 -13.37
N VAL A 88 -7.43 0.41 -13.94
CA VAL A 88 -8.29 -0.52 -13.18
C VAL A 88 -7.45 -1.34 -12.21
N MET A 89 -6.32 -1.87 -12.65
CA MET A 89 -5.48 -2.76 -11.84
C MET A 89 -4.81 -2.02 -10.68
N LEU A 90 -4.38 -0.76 -10.87
CA LEU A 90 -3.85 0.07 -9.79
C LEU A 90 -4.92 0.38 -8.73
N TYR A 91 -6.15 0.69 -9.16
CA TYR A 91 -7.26 0.92 -8.23
C TYR A 91 -7.63 -0.34 -7.43
N TYR A 92 -7.63 -1.51 -8.08
CA TYR A 92 -7.82 -2.79 -7.40
C TYR A 92 -6.66 -3.12 -6.46
N ALA A 93 -5.41 -2.85 -6.84
CA ALA A 93 -4.23 -3.10 -6.01
C ALA A 93 -4.23 -2.23 -4.75
N ASP A 94 -4.59 -0.95 -4.86
CA ASP A 94 -4.77 -0.07 -3.71
C ASP A 94 -5.90 -0.58 -2.81
N PHE A 95 -7.07 -0.93 -3.37
CA PHE A 95 -8.18 -1.49 -2.60
C PHE A 95 -7.77 -2.77 -1.84
N TYR A 96 -7.06 -3.69 -2.50
CA TYR A 96 -6.54 -4.91 -1.88
C TYR A 96 -5.51 -4.60 -0.78
N ARG A 97 -4.64 -3.60 -0.95
CA ARG A 97 -3.70 -3.15 0.10
C ARG A 97 -4.44 -2.58 1.31
N TYR A 98 -5.47 -1.77 1.10
CA TYR A 98 -6.32 -1.27 2.19
C TYR A 98 -7.05 -2.40 2.91
N PHE A 99 -7.55 -3.40 2.17
CA PHE A 99 -8.19 -4.57 2.75
C PHE A 99 -7.22 -5.41 3.60
N VAL A 100 -6.02 -5.68 3.08
CA VAL A 100 -4.96 -6.40 3.82
C VAL A 100 -4.55 -5.63 5.08
N PHE A 101 -4.40 -4.31 4.97
CA PHE A 101 -4.10 -3.45 6.11
C PHE A 101 -5.19 -3.49 7.18
N TYR A 102 -6.47 -3.38 6.78
CA TYR A 102 -7.60 -3.48 7.70
C TYR A 102 -7.66 -4.84 8.39
N CYS A 103 -7.53 -5.93 7.62
CA CYS A 103 -7.52 -7.30 8.15
C CYS A 103 -6.38 -7.51 9.16
N PHE A 104 -5.18 -6.99 8.85
CA PHE A 104 -4.02 -7.06 9.74
C PHE A 104 -4.24 -6.32 11.07
N ILE A 105 -4.83 -5.12 11.02
CA ILE A 105 -5.16 -4.34 12.23
C ILE A 105 -6.22 -5.06 13.07
N VAL A 106 -7.26 -5.64 12.44
CA VAL A 106 -8.30 -6.40 13.16
C VAL A 106 -7.71 -7.63 13.85
N LEU A 107 -6.83 -8.38 13.17
CA LEU A 107 -6.13 -9.52 13.76
C LEU A 107 -5.28 -9.12 14.96
N LEU A 108 -4.53 -8.02 14.85
CA LEU A 108 -3.72 -7.50 15.94
C LEU A 108 -4.55 -7.01 17.12
N SER A 109 -5.70 -6.38 16.87
CA SER A 109 -6.63 -5.99 17.93
C SER A 109 -7.15 -7.20 18.69
N ASN A 110 -7.58 -8.24 17.96
CA ASN A 110 -8.11 -9.46 18.57
C ASN A 110 -7.03 -10.21 19.39
N TYR A 111 -5.79 -10.22 18.91
CA TYR A 111 -4.66 -10.79 19.65
C TYR A 111 -4.43 -10.08 20.99
N ASN A 112 -4.55 -8.74 21.04
CA ASN A 112 -4.34 -7.97 22.26
C ASN A 112 -5.45 -8.23 23.30
N ASP A 113 -6.71 -8.31 22.85
CA ASP A 113 -7.85 -8.64 23.71
C ASP A 113 -7.73 -10.06 24.32
N ILE A 114 -7.26 -11.03 23.53
CA ILE A 114 -7.00 -12.40 23.98
C ILE A 114 -5.82 -12.45 24.96
N PHE A 115 -4.78 -11.63 24.75
CA PHE A 115 -3.61 -11.58 25.61
C PHE A 115 -3.93 -10.96 26.98
N GLU A 116 -4.71 -9.87 27.02
CA GLU A 116 -5.23 -9.34 28.29
C GLU A 116 -6.14 -10.34 29.00
N ALA A 117 -7.04 -11.00 28.27
CA ALA A 117 -7.90 -12.04 28.84
C ALA A 117 -7.06 -13.19 29.44
N ALA A 118 -6.04 -13.68 28.73
CA ALA A 118 -5.18 -14.76 29.20
C ALA A 118 -4.41 -14.38 30.48
N ILE A 119 -3.96 -13.13 30.62
CA ILE A 119 -3.30 -12.65 31.86
C ILE A 119 -4.27 -12.64 33.03
N ILE A 120 -5.53 -12.21 32.82
CA ILE A 120 -6.56 -12.18 33.88
C ILE A 120 -6.96 -13.59 34.31
N TYR A 121 -7.02 -14.56 33.39
CA TYR A 121 -7.38 -15.96 33.73
C TYR A 121 -6.23 -16.77 34.36
N THR A 122 -4.99 -16.27 34.30
CA THR A 122 -3.80 -16.95 34.86
C THR A 122 -3.32 -16.33 36.19
N ALA A 123 -3.93 -15.21 36.62
CA ALA A 123 -3.69 -14.54 37.90
C ALA A 123 -4.81 -14.86 38.90
#